data_AF-B4LMB5-F1
#
_entry.id   AF-B4LMB5-F1
#
_cell.length_a   1.000
_cell.length_b   1.000
_cell.length_c   1.000
_cell.angle_alpha   90.00
_cell.angle_beta   90.00
_cell.angle_gamma   90.00
#
_symmetry.space_group_name_H-M   'P 1'
#
loop_
_entity.id
_entity.type
_entity.pdbx_description
1 polymer ?
#
loop_
_entity_poly.entity_id
_entity_poly.type
_entity_poly.pdbx_seq_one_letter_code
_entity_poly.pdbx_strand_id
1 'polypeptide(L)'
;MADKAAAEKPVGRPMKYPYTFSAKLAQFPIKHYIKNQWIWRYYFISVVACIPVFYKISKLANSPENKKAWAESQAKEAASHH
;
A
#
# COMPACT_ATOMS: atom_id res chain seq x y z
N MET A 1 -47.52 -15.90 -9.75
CA MET A 1 -46.88 -14.67 -10.27
C MET A 1 -46.85 -13.58 -9.20
N ALA A 2 -46.27 -13.86 -8.02
CA ALA A 2 -46.32 -12.95 -6.87
C ALA A 2 -44.94 -12.62 -6.26
N ASP A 3 -43.83 -12.99 -6.92
CA ASP A 3 -42.49 -12.83 -6.35
C ASP A 3 -41.70 -11.63 -6.89
N LYS A 4 -42.26 -10.85 -7.84
CA LYS A 4 -41.51 -9.78 -8.51
C LYS A 4 -41.76 -8.37 -7.98
N ALA A 5 -42.67 -8.19 -7.02
CA ALA A 5 -43.11 -6.86 -6.59
C ALA A 5 -42.42 -6.31 -5.31
N ALA A 6 -41.61 -7.11 -4.61
CA ALA A 6 -40.99 -6.70 -3.34
C ALA A 6 -39.55 -6.13 -3.47
N ALA A 7 -38.95 -6.17 -4.67
CA ALA A 7 -37.51 -5.94 -4.83
C ALA A 7 -37.07 -4.51 -5.23
N GLU A 8 -38.00 -3.63 -5.60
CA GLU A 8 -37.66 -2.24 -5.98
C GLU A 8 -38.29 -1.23 -5.02
N LYS A 9 -37.83 -1.20 -3.78
CA LYS A 9 -37.89 0.06 -3.02
C LYS A 9 -36.89 1.00 -3.68
N PRO A 10 -37.27 2.21 -4.12
CA PRO A 10 -36.29 3.16 -4.63
C PRO A 10 -35.25 3.38 -3.53
N VAL A 11 -34.00 3.06 -3.83
CA VAL A 11 -32.88 3.29 -2.92
C VAL A 11 -32.93 4.77 -2.57
N GLY A 12 -33.28 5.08 -1.32
CA GLY A 12 -33.42 6.45 -0.85
C GLY A 12 -32.16 7.26 -1.16
N ARG A 13 -32.32 8.59 -1.31
CA ARG A 13 -31.21 9.48 -1.70
C ARG A 13 -29.96 9.16 -0.88
N PRO A 14 -28.81 8.86 -1.51
CA PRO A 14 -27.58 8.58 -0.78
C PRO A 14 -27.26 9.71 0.20
N MET A 15 -26.81 9.34 1.41
CA MET A 15 -26.36 10.32 2.41
C MET A 15 -25.25 11.20 1.82
N LYS A 16 -25.33 12.51 2.02
CA LYS A 16 -24.34 13.48 1.51
C LYS A 16 -22.93 13.23 2.09
N TYR A 17 -22.85 12.81 3.35
CA TYR A 17 -21.61 12.49 4.04
C TYR A 17 -21.75 11.11 4.70
N PRO A 18 -21.30 10.02 4.04
CA PRO A 18 -21.34 8.70 4.62
C PRO A 18 -20.30 8.58 5.75
N TYR A 19 -20.77 8.41 6.99
CA TYR A 19 -19.90 8.25 8.17
C TYR A 19 -19.46 6.80 8.41
N THR A 20 -20.17 5.82 7.83
CA THR A 20 -19.80 4.40 7.92
C THR A 20 -18.94 3.97 6.73
N PHE A 21 -18.01 3.05 6.98
CA PHE A 21 -17.10 2.54 5.96
C PHE A 21 -17.85 1.85 4.80
N SER A 22 -18.88 1.07 5.13
CA SER A 22 -19.74 0.40 4.14
C SER A 22 -20.49 1.39 3.26
N ALA A 23 -21.06 2.46 3.82
CA ALA A 23 -21.75 3.49 3.05
C ALA A 23 -20.78 4.27 2.14
N LYS A 24 -19.55 4.53 2.60
CA LYS A 24 -18.52 5.19 1.79
C LYS A 24 -18.12 4.31 0.60
N LEU A 25 -17.96 3.01 0.80
CA LEU A 25 -17.63 2.07 -0.28
C LEU A 25 -18.76 1.91 -1.30
N ALA A 26 -20.01 1.87 -0.84
CA ALA A 26 -21.19 1.77 -1.70
C ALA A 26 -21.38 3.02 -2.58
N GLN A 27 -21.10 4.21 -2.04
CA GLN A 27 -21.22 5.48 -2.79
C GLN A 27 -19.98 5.80 -3.64
N PHE A 28 -18.80 5.47 -3.14
CA PHE A 28 -17.52 5.70 -3.78
C PHE A 28 -16.78 4.38 -3.93
N PRO A 29 -17.05 3.63 -5.02
CA PRO A 29 -16.36 2.36 -5.24
C PRO A 29 -14.85 2.61 -5.35
N ILE A 30 -14.02 1.64 -4.93
CA ILE A 30 -12.55 1.76 -4.91
C ILE A 30 -12.00 2.24 -6.27
N LYS A 31 -12.63 1.82 -7.37
CA LYS A 31 -12.30 2.24 -8.73
C LYS A 31 -12.40 3.76 -8.93
N HIS A 32 -13.33 4.44 -8.25
CA HIS A 32 -13.46 5.90 -8.27
C HIS A 32 -12.19 6.58 -7.75
N TYR A 33 -11.65 6.10 -6.63
CA TYR A 33 -10.43 6.66 -6.04
C TYR A 33 -9.21 6.42 -6.92
N ILE A 34 -9.07 5.23 -7.51
CA ILE A 34 -7.95 4.90 -8.40
C ILE A 34 -7.99 5.73 -9.69
N LYS A 35 -9.18 5.95 -10.28
CA LYS A 35 -9.33 6.69 -11.54
C LYS A 35 -9.16 8.20 -11.35
N ASN A 36 -9.70 8.76 -10.27
CA ASN A 36 -9.80 10.21 -10.08
C ASN A 36 -8.63 10.80 -9.30
N GLN A 37 -7.92 10.01 -8.50
CA GLN A 37 -6.74 10.50 -7.80
C GLN A 37 -5.48 10.27 -8.64
N TRP A 38 -4.81 11.37 -8.99
CA TRP A 38 -3.54 11.34 -9.71
C TRP A 38 -2.45 10.59 -8.93
N ILE A 39 -2.53 10.59 -7.59
CA ILE A 39 -1.55 9.94 -6.69
C ILE A 39 -1.30 8.49 -7.06
N TRP A 40 -2.33 7.71 -7.38
CA TRP A 40 -2.17 6.28 -7.67
C TRP A 40 -1.38 6.05 -8.95
N ARG A 41 -1.56 6.91 -9.97
CA ARG A 41 -0.78 6.82 -11.22
C ARG A 41 0.70 7.04 -10.94
N TYR A 42 1.05 8.12 -10.26
CA TYR A 42 2.44 8.46 -10.00
C TYR A 42 3.08 7.57 -8.94
N TYR A 43 2.31 7.07 -7.96
CA TYR A 43 2.81 6.16 -6.93
C TYR A 43 3.26 4.82 -7.52
N PHE A 44 2.45 4.20 -8.39
CA PHE A 44 2.88 2.95 -9.02
C PHE A 44 4.07 3.16 -9.96
N ILE A 45 4.07 4.27 -10.72
CA ILE A 45 5.21 4.61 -11.59
C ILE A 45 6.48 4.83 -10.76
N SER A 46 6.40 5.59 -9.66
CA SER A 46 7.56 5.87 -8.82
C SER A 46 8.07 4.63 -8.11
N VAL A 47 7.18 3.77 -7.60
CA VAL A 47 7.57 2.48 -7.01
C VAL A 47 8.33 1.65 -8.05
N VAL A 48 7.79 1.50 -9.27
CA VAL A 48 8.47 0.73 -10.33
C VAL A 48 9.81 1.34 -10.71
N ALA A 49 9.89 2.67 -10.82
CA ALA A 49 11.14 3.37 -11.12
C ALA A 49 12.18 3.21 -10.00
N CYS A 50 11.74 3.13 -8.74
CA CYS A 50 12.61 2.99 -7.58
C CYS A 50 13.12 1.56 -7.37
N ILE A 51 12.39 0.52 -7.81
CA ILE A 51 12.79 -0.90 -7.67
C ILE A 51 14.26 -1.16 -8.10
N PRO A 52 14.73 -0.76 -9.30
CA PRO A 52 16.12 -1.03 -9.70
C PRO A 52 17.14 -0.30 -8.82
N VAL A 53 16.83 0.91 -8.36
CA VAL A 53 17.70 1.69 -7.48
C VAL A 53 17.88 0.97 -6.14
N PHE A 54 16.77 0.60 -5.49
CA PHE A 54 16.81 -0.12 -4.23
C PHE A 54 17.40 -1.52 -4.37
N TYR A 55 17.18 -2.20 -5.49
CA TYR A 55 17.81 -3.49 -5.76
C TYR A 55 19.35 -3.38 -5.80
N LYS A 56 19.89 -2.35 -6.47
CA LYS A 56 21.33 -2.11 -6.52
C LYS A 56 21.89 -1.78 -5.13
N ILE A 57 21.22 -0.91 -4.38
CA ILE A 57 21.62 -0.57 -3.01
C ILE A 57 21.60 -1.82 -2.13
N SER A 58 20.54 -2.62 -2.19
CA SER A 58 20.42 -3.87 -1.43
C SER A 58 21.54 -4.86 -1.77
N LYS A 59 21.89 -4.99 -3.05
CA LYS A 59 23.00 -5.86 -3.49
C LYS A 59 24.36 -5.38 -2.98
N LEU A 60 24.60 -4.06 -2.97
CA LEU A 60 25.83 -3.48 -2.43
C LEU A 60 25.92 -3.64 -0.91
N ALA A 61 24.83 -3.35 -0.19
CA ALA A 61 24.78 -3.52 1.26
C ALA A 61 25.00 -4.98 1.68
N ASN A 62 24.52 -5.94 0.88
CA ASN A 62 24.66 -7.37 1.13
C ASN A 62 25.89 -8.01 0.47
N SER A 63 26.85 -7.21 -0.03
CA SER A 63 28.08 -7.75 -0.58
C SER A 63 28.85 -8.55 0.50
N PRO A 64 29.59 -9.60 0.12
CA PRO A 64 30.31 -10.44 1.07
C PRO A 64 31.33 -9.65 1.90
N GLU A 65 31.89 -8.58 1.33
CA GLU A 65 32.81 -7.67 2.01
C GLU A 65 32.10 -6.84 3.08
N ASN A 66 30.95 -6.25 2.77
CA ASN A 66 30.18 -5.48 3.76
C ASN A 66 29.68 -6.35 4.91
N LYS A 67 29.27 -7.60 4.61
CA LYS A 67 28.85 -8.55 5.65
C LYS A 67 29.97 -8.90 6.61
N LYS A 68 31.20 -9.07 6.11
CA LYS A 68 32.39 -9.31 6.94
C LYS A 68 32.73 -8.09 7.79
N ALA A 69 32.76 -6.90 7.18
CA ALA A 69 33.01 -5.66 7.91
C ALA A 69 31.96 -5.42 9.01
N TRP A 70 30.68 -5.70 8.72
CA TRP A 70 29.61 -5.61 9.72
C TRP A 70 29.78 -6.64 10.84
N ALA A 71 30.12 -7.89 10.53
CA ALA A 71 30.37 -8.93 11.52
C ALA A 71 31.57 -8.58 12.43
N GLU A 72 32.62 -7.98 11.87
CA GLU A 72 33.78 -7.49 12.63
C GLU A 72 33.43 -6.33 13.56
N SER A 73 32.62 -5.37 13.09
CA SER A 73 32.11 -4.28 13.93
C SER A 73 31.24 -4.81 15.07
N GLN A 74 30.33 -5.74 14.78
CA GLN A 74 29.48 -6.36 15.80
C GLN A 74 30.31 -7.16 16.83
N ALA A 75 31.37 -7.85 16.40
CA ALA A 75 32.26 -8.57 17.30
C ALA A 75 33.04 -7.63 18.23
N LYS A 76 33.47 -6.47 17.71
CA LYS A 76 34.13 -5.42 18.51
C LYS A 76 33.17 -4.78 19.50
N GLU A 77 31.94 -4.48 19.08
CA GLU A 77 30.90 -3.95 19.97
C GLU A 77 30.57 -4.96 21.08
N ALA A 78 30.33 -6.22 20.74
CA ALA A 78 30.09 -7.28 21.71
C ALA A 78 31.25 -7.43 22.70
N ALA A 79 32.51 -7.37 22.22
CA ALA A 79 33.69 -7.43 23.09
C ALA A 79 33.87 -6.18 23.98
N SER A 80 33.38 -5.01 23.56
CA SER A 80 33.41 -3.78 24.36
C SER A 80 32.28 -3.69 25.41
N HIS A 81 31.22 -4.49 25.23
CA HIS A 81 30.06 -4.55 26.13
C HIS A 81 30.13 -5.72 27.14
N HIS A 82 31.25 -6.45 27.18
CA HIS A 82 31.61 -7.44 28.20
C HIS A 82 32.74 -6.92 29.09
#